data_AF-A0AA37GJG4-F1
#
_entry.id   AF-A0AA37GJG4-F1
#
_cell.length_a   1.000
_cell.length_b   1.000
_cell.length_c   1.000
_cell.angle_alpha   90.00
_cell.angle_beta   90.00
_cell.angle_gamma   90.00
#
_symmetry.space_group_name_H-M   'P 1'
#
loop_
_entity.id
_entity.type
_entity.pdbx_description
1 polymer ?
#
loop_
_entity_poly.entity_id
_entity_poly.type
_entity_poly.pdbx_seq_one_letter_code
_entity_poly.pdbx_strand_id
1 'polypeptide(L)'
;MDIEVYSDDGTLTESHATRDWSKTFVNTLRSIGLDPAPGPQLEGWVRGHGGFDKVAHQKFKAPIGPWPKDKNLKDLGMLNLVQSLEGLEGFSLKMFCGVLGRTKEEVLVQLAGVRKELKSNAFHCQFDIHVVYGQKPLEADTEDDADGDAE
;
A
#
# COMPACT_ATOMS: atom_id res chain seq x y z
N MET A 1 1.05 3.25 -1.86
CA MET A 1 0.47 2.30 -0.89
C MET A 1 0.91 2.73 0.51
N ASP A 2 0.10 2.47 1.52
CA ASP A 2 0.52 2.40 2.91
C ASP A 2 0.54 0.92 3.29
N ILE A 3 1.70 0.40 3.67
CA ILE A 3 1.90 -1.03 3.92
C ILE A 3 1.62 -1.42 5.37
N GLU A 4 1.36 -0.47 6.26
CA GLU A 4 1.02 -0.80 7.64
C GLU A 4 -0.36 -1.47 7.67
N VAL A 5 -0.40 -2.68 8.22
CA VAL A 5 -1.63 -3.46 8.31
C VAL A 5 -2.42 -3.03 9.53
N TYR A 6 -3.70 -2.77 9.33
CA TYR A 6 -4.65 -2.35 10.36
C TYR A 6 -6.00 -3.06 10.20
N SER A 7 -6.91 -2.77 11.12
CA SER A 7 -8.29 -3.25 11.08
C SER A 7 -9.21 -2.13 11.58
N ASP A 8 -10.31 -1.87 10.86
CA ASP A 8 -11.27 -0.81 11.24
C ASP A 8 -12.10 -1.18 12.48
N ASP A 9 -12.34 -2.47 12.72
CA ASP A 9 -13.17 -2.95 13.83
C ASP A 9 -12.37 -3.43 15.04
N GLY A 10 -11.06 -3.21 15.03
CA GLY A 10 -10.17 -3.55 16.13
C GLY A 10 -9.92 -5.06 16.31
N THR A 11 -10.34 -5.91 15.37
CA THR A 11 -10.11 -7.36 15.47
C THR A 11 -8.62 -7.72 15.36
N LEU A 12 -7.82 -6.91 14.66
CA LEU A 12 -6.35 -6.99 14.69
C LEU A 12 -5.79 -6.20 15.88
N THR A 13 -5.39 -6.90 16.92
CA THR A 13 -4.86 -6.33 18.17
C THR A 13 -3.33 -6.49 18.29
N GLU A 14 -2.73 -5.85 19.31
CA GLU A 14 -1.31 -5.95 19.63
C GLU A 14 -0.84 -7.35 20.07
N SER A 15 -1.76 -8.26 20.40
CA SER A 15 -1.40 -9.64 20.74
C SER A 15 -1.15 -10.54 19.52
N HIS A 16 -1.47 -10.06 18.31
CA HIS A 16 -1.33 -10.83 17.09
C HIS A 16 0.10 -10.74 16.54
N ALA A 17 0.65 -11.88 16.12
CA ALA A 17 1.94 -11.96 15.44
C ALA A 17 1.97 -11.11 14.16
N THR A 18 0.83 -11.01 13.46
CA THR A 18 0.66 -10.20 12.25
C THR A 18 0.83 -8.70 12.54
N ARG A 19 0.31 -8.22 13.69
CA ARG A 19 0.46 -6.81 14.10
C ARG A 19 1.89 -6.49 14.49
N ASP A 20 2.51 -7.36 15.29
CA ASP A 20 3.92 -7.24 15.68
C ASP A 20 4.86 -7.26 14.46
N TRP A 21 4.64 -8.19 13.54
CA TRP A 21 5.37 -8.28 12.29
C TRP A 21 5.24 -7.00 11.45
N SER A 22 4.02 -6.51 11.24
CA SER A 22 3.76 -5.32 10.42
C SER A 22 4.44 -4.08 11.01
N LYS A 23 4.29 -3.84 12.32
CA LYS A 23 4.95 -2.72 13.01
C LYS A 23 6.46 -2.82 12.93
N THR A 24 7.02 -4.00 13.19
CA THR A 24 8.47 -4.23 13.12
C THR A 24 8.99 -3.93 11.72
N PHE A 25 8.30 -4.40 10.69
CA PHE A 25 8.66 -4.18 9.29
C PHE A 25 8.64 -2.70 8.90
N VAL A 26 7.55 -2.02 9.20
CA VAL A 26 7.37 -0.59 8.94
C VAL A 26 8.41 0.26 9.68
N ASN A 27 8.68 -0.04 10.95
CA ASN A 27 9.69 0.69 11.73
C ASN A 27 11.12 0.44 11.22
N THR A 28 11.40 -0.78 10.74
CA THR A 28 12.71 -1.11 10.13
C THR A 28 12.94 -0.34 8.83
N LEU A 29 11.91 -0.19 8.00
CA LEU A 29 11.99 0.64 6.79
C LEU A 29 12.28 2.10 7.14
N ARG A 30 11.56 2.65 8.11
CA ARG A 30 11.79 4.02 8.59
C ARG A 30 13.21 4.21 9.12
N SER A 31 13.76 3.22 9.84
CA SER A 31 15.12 3.33 10.40
C SER A 31 16.23 3.39 9.33
N ILE A 32 15.95 2.94 8.10
CA ILE A 32 16.87 3.04 6.96
C ILE A 32 16.49 4.14 5.98
N GLY A 33 15.61 5.07 6.38
CA GLY A 33 15.20 6.22 5.57
C GLY A 33 14.23 5.89 4.44
N LEU A 34 13.65 4.68 4.43
CA LEU A 34 12.58 4.33 3.50
C LEU A 34 11.22 4.69 4.10
N ASP A 35 10.40 5.37 3.33
CA ASP A 35 9.03 5.66 3.71
C ASP A 35 8.12 4.46 3.40
N PRO A 36 7.52 3.81 4.42
CA PRO A 36 6.59 2.70 4.23
C PRO A 36 5.19 3.15 3.78
N ALA A 37 4.89 4.45 3.86
CA ALA A 37 3.58 5.01 3.56
C ALA A 37 3.67 6.26 2.66
N PRO A 38 4.20 6.15 1.43
CA PRO A 38 4.26 7.27 0.50
C PRO A 38 2.89 7.67 -0.05
N GLY A 39 1.88 6.79 0.06
CA GLY A 39 0.54 6.97 -0.52
C GLY A 39 -0.13 8.33 -0.22
N PRO A 40 -0.18 8.78 1.04
CA PRO A 40 -0.69 10.10 1.42
C PRO A 40 0.05 11.29 0.81
N GLN A 41 1.32 11.13 0.41
CA GLN A 41 2.14 12.22 -0.14
C GLN A 41 2.00 12.37 -1.67
N LEU A 42 1.50 11.34 -2.35
CA LEU A 42 1.43 11.28 -3.80
C LEU A 42 0.68 12.47 -4.41
N GLU A 43 -0.40 12.94 -3.79
CA GLU A 43 -1.17 14.07 -4.32
C GLU A 43 -0.32 15.35 -4.30
N GLY A 44 0.38 15.60 -3.19
CA GLY A 44 1.29 16.73 -3.06
C GLY A 44 2.41 16.69 -4.09
N TRP A 45 2.98 15.52 -4.35
CA TRP A 45 4.02 15.35 -5.37
C TRP A 45 3.50 15.61 -6.78
N VAL A 46 2.32 15.11 -7.14
CA VAL A 46 1.72 15.33 -8.46
C VAL A 46 1.35 16.80 -8.67
N ARG A 47 0.76 17.46 -7.66
CA ARG A 47 0.44 18.90 -7.72
C ARG A 47 1.72 19.75 -7.80
N GLY A 48 2.73 19.42 -7.00
CA GLY A 48 4.00 20.14 -6.96
C GLY A 48 4.81 20.06 -8.25
N HIS A 49 4.61 19.01 -9.07
CA HIS A 49 5.22 18.91 -10.40
C HIS A 49 4.73 20.00 -11.36
N GLY A 50 3.52 20.55 -11.18
CA GLY A 50 3.00 21.67 -11.99
C GLY A 50 2.62 21.33 -13.45
N GLY A 51 2.51 20.04 -13.79
CA GLY A 51 2.22 19.58 -15.17
C GLY A 51 0.82 18.98 -15.38
N PHE A 52 -0.03 19.02 -14.35
CA PHE A 52 -1.34 18.38 -14.37
C PHE A 52 -2.41 19.30 -13.76
N ASP A 53 -3.52 19.42 -14.46
CA ASP A 53 -4.76 20.01 -13.97
C ASP A 53 -5.67 18.94 -13.36
N LYS A 54 -6.67 19.39 -12.59
CA LYS A 54 -7.73 18.53 -12.03
C LYS A 54 -7.18 17.28 -11.30
N VAL A 55 -6.09 17.43 -10.55
CA VAL A 55 -5.52 16.35 -9.76
C VAL A 55 -6.54 15.87 -8.73
N ALA A 56 -6.74 14.56 -8.66
CA ALA A 56 -7.63 13.89 -7.71
C ALA A 56 -6.88 12.78 -6.97
N HIS A 57 -7.27 12.57 -5.71
CA HIS A 57 -6.72 11.52 -4.85
C HIS A 57 -7.86 10.65 -4.34
N GLN A 58 -7.72 9.34 -4.52
CA GLN A 58 -8.65 8.35 -4.00
C GLN A 58 -7.91 7.35 -3.12
N LYS A 59 -8.52 7.03 -1.98
CA LYS A 59 -8.02 6.05 -1.01
C LYS A 59 -8.94 4.84 -1.03
N PHE A 60 -8.35 3.66 -1.20
CA PHE A 60 -9.04 2.38 -1.21
C PHE A 60 -8.52 1.48 -0.10
N LYS A 61 -9.42 0.83 0.61
CA LYS A 61 -9.09 -0.17 1.62
C LYS A 61 -8.94 -1.53 0.94
N ALA A 62 -7.73 -2.09 1.01
CA ALA A 62 -7.39 -3.37 0.41
C ALA A 62 -7.40 -4.46 1.49
N PRO A 63 -8.42 -5.33 1.53
CA PRO A 63 -8.50 -6.40 2.51
C PRO A 63 -7.40 -7.44 2.28
N ILE A 64 -6.99 -8.12 3.34
CA ILE A 64 -6.18 -9.34 3.27
C ILE A 64 -7.02 -10.49 3.85
N GLY A 65 -7.44 -11.40 2.98
CA GLY A 65 -8.28 -12.55 3.32
C GLY A 65 -9.77 -12.38 2.92
N PRO A 66 -10.55 -13.47 3.01
CA PRO A 66 -11.92 -13.54 2.48
C PRO A 66 -13.01 -12.97 3.41
N TRP A 67 -12.65 -12.15 4.39
CA TRP A 67 -13.59 -11.61 5.37
C TRP A 67 -14.63 -10.61 4.83
N PRO A 68 -14.39 -9.83 3.76
CA PRO A 68 -15.41 -8.92 3.25
C PRO A 68 -16.66 -9.66 2.75
N LYS A 69 -17.84 -9.05 2.93
CA LYS A 69 -19.11 -9.57 2.40
C LYS A 69 -19.27 -9.34 0.91
N ASP A 70 -18.77 -8.19 0.43
CA ASP A 70 -18.78 -7.86 -1.00
C ASP A 70 -17.93 -8.86 -1.79
N LYS A 71 -18.45 -9.33 -2.93
CA LYS A 71 -17.81 -10.38 -3.73
C LYS A 71 -16.48 -9.91 -4.31
N ASN A 72 -16.42 -8.69 -4.85
CA ASN A 72 -15.22 -8.17 -5.48
C ASN A 72 -14.11 -7.93 -4.45
N LEU A 73 -14.46 -7.39 -3.28
CA LEU A 73 -13.51 -7.20 -2.18
C LEU A 73 -13.03 -8.52 -1.59
N LYS A 74 -13.89 -9.55 -1.56
CA LYS A 74 -13.48 -10.90 -1.14
C LYS A 74 -12.47 -11.51 -2.11
N ASP A 75 -12.72 -11.41 -3.41
CA ASP A 75 -11.80 -11.92 -4.44
C ASP A 75 -10.45 -11.17 -4.38
N LEU A 76 -10.49 -9.85 -4.25
CA LEU A 76 -9.29 -9.02 -4.02
C LEU A 76 -8.56 -9.44 -2.73
N GLY A 77 -9.30 -9.65 -1.64
CA GLY A 77 -8.75 -10.07 -0.35
C GLY A 77 -8.05 -11.42 -0.43
N MET A 78 -8.59 -12.36 -1.21
CA MET A 78 -7.95 -13.65 -1.47
C MET A 78 -6.64 -13.51 -2.26
N LEU A 79 -6.62 -12.65 -3.28
CA LEU A 79 -5.39 -12.36 -4.04
C LEU A 79 -4.31 -11.75 -3.14
N ASN A 80 -4.68 -10.77 -2.31
CA ASN A 80 -3.77 -10.15 -1.35
C ASN A 80 -3.27 -11.14 -0.28
N LEU A 81 -4.12 -12.08 0.16
CA LEU A 81 -3.72 -13.14 1.08
C LEU A 81 -2.65 -14.04 0.46
N VAL A 82 -2.83 -14.49 -0.79
CA VAL A 82 -1.83 -15.31 -1.50
C VAL A 82 -0.53 -14.53 -1.65
N GLN A 83 -0.59 -13.29 -2.15
CA GLN A 83 0.59 -12.43 -2.31
C GLN A 83 1.32 -12.23 -0.98
N SER A 84 0.58 -11.98 0.10
CA SER A 84 1.16 -11.82 1.43
C SER A 84 1.88 -13.10 1.88
N LEU A 85 1.23 -14.27 1.75
CA LEU A 85 1.80 -15.54 2.20
C LEU A 85 3.05 -15.97 1.42
N GLU A 86 3.07 -15.75 0.11
CA GLU A 86 4.19 -16.08 -0.76
C GLU A 86 5.36 -15.09 -0.60
N GLY A 87 5.06 -13.80 -0.44
CA GLY A 87 6.08 -12.75 -0.26
C GLY A 87 6.63 -12.61 1.16
N LEU A 88 5.90 -13.08 2.17
CA LEU A 88 6.18 -12.83 3.60
C LEU A 88 7.63 -13.09 3.98
N GLU A 89 8.19 -14.23 3.54
CA GLU A 89 9.55 -14.61 3.89
C GLU A 89 10.60 -13.73 3.22
N GLY A 90 10.43 -13.47 1.92
CA GLY A 90 11.40 -12.67 1.15
C GLY A 90 11.54 -11.26 1.71
N PHE A 91 10.42 -10.60 2.01
CA PHE A 91 10.43 -9.27 2.62
C PHE A 91 11.09 -9.30 4.00
N SER A 92 10.70 -10.26 4.82
CA SER A 92 11.11 -10.32 6.23
C SER A 92 12.58 -10.69 6.39
N LEU A 93 13.12 -11.62 5.62
CA LEU A 93 14.55 -11.99 5.74
C LEU A 93 15.45 -10.80 5.40
N LYS A 94 15.11 -10.01 4.37
CA LYS A 94 15.90 -8.83 3.99
C LYS A 94 15.90 -7.78 5.09
N MET A 95 14.74 -7.47 5.68
CA MET A 95 14.63 -6.46 6.72
C MET A 95 15.11 -6.99 8.08
N PHE A 96 14.63 -8.13 8.54
CA PHE A 96 14.86 -8.58 9.91
C PHE A 96 16.24 -9.19 10.11
N CYS A 97 16.74 -9.97 9.16
CA CYS A 97 18.12 -10.48 9.26
C CYS A 97 19.11 -9.42 8.77
N GLY A 98 18.84 -8.80 7.61
CA GLY A 98 19.79 -7.88 6.97
C GLY A 98 19.94 -6.53 7.66
N VAL A 99 18.87 -6.00 8.28
CA VAL A 99 18.90 -4.68 8.96
C VAL A 99 18.90 -4.84 10.48
N LEU A 100 18.00 -5.68 11.03
CA LEU A 100 17.90 -5.85 12.48
C LEU A 100 18.87 -6.89 13.06
N GLY A 101 19.55 -7.67 12.23
CA GLY A 101 20.50 -8.70 12.68
C GLY A 101 19.86 -9.92 13.37
N ARG A 102 18.54 -10.14 13.23
CA ARG A 102 17.88 -11.35 13.77
C ARG A 102 18.36 -12.61 13.06
N THR A 103 18.40 -13.72 13.78
CA THR A 103 18.70 -15.01 13.15
C THR A 103 17.59 -15.44 12.20
N LYS A 104 17.92 -16.26 11.21
CA LYS A 104 16.92 -16.76 10.26
C LYS A 104 15.86 -17.60 10.97
N GLU A 105 16.28 -18.39 11.95
CA GLU A 105 15.44 -19.28 12.74
C GLU A 105 14.38 -18.49 13.52
N GLU A 106 14.78 -17.42 14.23
CA GLU A 106 13.85 -16.54 14.96
C GLU A 106 12.81 -15.92 14.01
N VAL A 107 13.25 -15.42 12.85
CA VAL A 107 12.35 -14.84 11.86
C VAL A 107 11.36 -15.89 11.37
N LEU A 108 11.81 -17.07 10.97
CA LEU A 108 10.93 -18.13 10.46
C LEU A 108 9.88 -18.58 11.48
N VAL A 109 10.24 -18.63 12.77
CA VAL A 109 9.28 -18.92 13.86
C VAL A 109 8.21 -17.84 13.95
N GLN A 110 8.59 -16.56 13.93
CA GLN A 110 7.63 -15.45 13.92
C GLN A 110 6.70 -15.52 12.70
N LEU A 111 7.27 -15.76 11.51
CA LEU A 111 6.48 -15.85 10.27
C LEU A 111 5.55 -17.06 10.23
N ALA A 112 5.85 -18.15 10.92
CA ALA A 112 4.92 -19.27 11.07
C ALA A 112 3.64 -18.84 11.81
N GLY A 113 3.77 -18.00 12.85
CA GLY A 113 2.66 -17.37 13.56
C GLY A 113 1.81 -16.49 12.64
N VAL A 114 2.47 -15.58 11.90
CA VAL A 114 1.80 -14.70 10.93
C VAL A 114 1.02 -15.49 9.87
N ARG A 115 1.64 -16.53 9.28
CA ARG A 115 0.95 -17.38 8.28
C ARG A 115 -0.26 -18.09 8.86
N LYS A 116 -0.17 -18.58 10.10
CA LYS A 116 -1.28 -19.24 10.79
C LYS A 116 -2.44 -18.26 11.01
N GLU A 117 -2.12 -17.07 11.49
CA GLU A 117 -3.08 -15.99 11.74
C GLU A 117 -3.78 -15.54 10.44
N LEU A 118 -3.03 -15.19 9.40
CA LEU A 118 -3.60 -14.75 8.12
C LEU A 118 -4.50 -15.81 7.48
N LYS A 119 -4.16 -17.09 7.60
CA LYS A 119 -4.98 -18.21 7.09
C LYS A 119 -6.23 -18.49 7.93
N SER A 120 -6.28 -18.01 9.18
CA SER A 120 -7.41 -18.27 10.08
C SER A 120 -8.67 -17.47 9.73
N ASN A 121 -8.50 -16.35 9.02
CA ASN A 121 -9.57 -15.39 8.75
C ASN A 121 -10.29 -14.90 10.03
N ALA A 122 -9.61 -14.91 11.17
CA ALA A 122 -10.18 -14.55 12.47
C ALA A 122 -10.21 -13.04 12.76
N PHE A 123 -9.52 -12.24 11.94
CA PHE A 123 -9.46 -10.79 12.06
C PHE A 123 -9.54 -10.13 10.68
N HIS A 124 -10.06 -8.92 10.66
CA HIS A 124 -10.36 -8.18 9.44
C HIS A 124 -9.21 -7.21 9.12
N CYS A 125 -8.07 -7.78 8.72
CA CYS A 125 -6.91 -6.98 8.36
C CYS A 125 -6.99 -6.43 6.92
N GLN A 126 -6.42 -5.24 6.75
CA GLN A 126 -6.36 -4.50 5.50
C GLN A 126 -5.19 -3.50 5.51
N PHE A 127 -4.92 -2.92 4.35
CA PHE A 127 -3.99 -1.81 4.16
C PHE A 127 -4.56 -0.82 3.15
N ASP A 128 -3.92 0.34 2.98
CA ASP A 128 -4.46 1.40 2.13
C ASP A 128 -3.73 1.54 0.79
N ILE A 129 -4.50 1.55 -0.29
CA ILE A 129 -4.04 1.87 -1.63
C ILE A 129 -4.47 3.30 -1.95
N HIS A 130 -3.50 4.11 -2.35
CA HIS A 130 -3.72 5.49 -2.77
C HIS A 130 -3.54 5.58 -4.28
N VAL A 131 -4.55 6.08 -4.96
CA VAL A 131 -4.55 6.33 -6.41
C VAL A 131 -4.63 7.82 -6.62
N VAL A 132 -3.62 8.38 -7.29
CA VAL A 132 -3.59 9.79 -7.67
C VAL A 132 -3.52 9.85 -9.18
N TYR A 133 -4.37 10.67 -9.77
CA TYR A 133 -4.41 10.92 -11.20
C TYR A 133 -4.69 12.40 -11.47
N GLY A 134 -4.23 12.88 -12.61
CA GLY A 134 -4.41 14.26 -13.06
C GLY A 134 -4.51 14.31 -14.58
N GLN A 135 -5.13 15.37 -15.09
CA GLN A 135 -5.31 15.59 -16.52
C GLN A 135 -4.17 16.50 -17.01
N LYS A 136 -3.50 16.14 -18.10
CA LYS A 136 -2.57 17.08 -18.75
C LYS A 136 -3.38 18.28 -19.28
N PRO A 137 -2.92 19.54 -19.08
CA PRO A 137 -3.57 20.70 -19.69
C PRO A 137 -3.74 20.47 -21.20
N LEU A 138 -4.90 20.81 -21.74
CA LEU A 138 -5.07 20.87 -23.19
C LEU A 138 -4.29 22.09 -23.67
N GLU A 139 -3.37 21.90 -24.61
CA GLU A 139 -2.78 23.03 -25.34
C GLU A 139 -3.96 23.73 -26.03
N ALA A 140 -4.16 25.01 -25.75
CA ALA A 140 -5.12 25.79 -26.52
C ALA A 140 -4.58 25.81 -27.95
N ASP A 141 -5.33 25.23 -28.89
CA ASP A 141 -5.09 25.47 -30.31
C ASP A 141 -5.18 26.99 -30.51
N THR A 142 -4.03 27.66 -30.56
CA THR A 142 -3.96 29.01 -31.10
C THR A 142 -4.26 28.87 -32.59
N GLU A 143 -5.55 28.95 -32.93
CA GLU A 143 -6.00 29.27 -34.28
C GLU A 143 -5.40 30.64 -34.63
N ASP A 144 -4.36 30.61 -35.45
CA ASP A 144 -3.84 31.74 -36.21
C ASP A 144 -4.92 32.17 -37.23
N ASP A 145 -6.02 32.75 -36.74
CA ASP A 145 -6.91 33.57 -37.55
C ASP A 145 -6.25 34.95 -37.72
N ALA A 146 -5.10 34.96 -38.39
CA ALA A 146 -4.53 36.18 -38.94
C ALA A 146 -5.24 36.46 -40.26
N ASP A 147 -6.24 37.35 -40.18
CA ASP A 147 -6.81 38.13 -41.27
C ASP A 147 -5.77 38.41 -42.36
N GLY A 148 -6.08 37.96 -43.57
CA GLY A 148 -5.29 38.19 -44.78
C GLY A 148 -6.14 38.36 -46.03
N ASP A 149 -7.39 38.82 -45.90
CA ASP A 149 -8.11 39.43 -47.01
C ASP A 149 -7.77 40.93 -47.04
N ALA A 150 -6.81 41.30 -47.89
CA ALA A 150 -6.64 42.66 -48.34
C ALA A 150 -6.56 42.66 -49.87
N GLU A 151 -7.52 43.37 -50.46
CA GLU A 151 -7.76 43.73 -51.86
C GLU A 151 -6.55 43.85 -52.80
#